data_AF-A0A1Q8VSM5-F1
#
_entry.id   AF-A0A1Q8VSM5-F1
#
_cell.length_a   1.000
_cell.length_b   1.000
_cell.length_c   1.000
_cell.angle_alpha   90.00
_cell.angle_beta   90.00
_cell.angle_gamma   90.00
#
_symmetry.space_group_name_H-M   'P 1'
#
loop_
_entity.id
_entity.type
_entity.pdbx_description
1 polymer ?
#
loop_
_entity_poly.entity_id
_entity_poly.type
_entity_poly.pdbx_seq_one_letter_code
_entity_poly.pdbx_strand_id
1 'polypeptide(L)'
;MTNNAVPSQPRTAAGNAGRRCPDDLWALGEKAVARARRWADESASEPVPRSAKLLSGILSDPEGLTFTTRFVDDVVRPTDLDVASTALKRLSAGRTDFLPPALAGAMGLGSAASRLAPRTVTAVARRVFREIVGDLVVDATDKGLGPALARLRKGGNRLNVNLLGEAVLGEKEAARRLAEVSRLVT
;
A
#
# COMPACT_ATOMS: atom_id res chain seq x y z
N MET A 1 0.90 -19.91 13.64
CA MET A 1 1.56 -18.61 13.91
C MET A 1 0.50 -17.66 14.45
N THR A 2 0.65 -17.19 15.68
CA THR A 2 -0.31 -16.29 16.34
C THR A 2 -0.19 -14.89 15.76
N ASN A 3 -1.31 -14.34 15.29
CA ASN A 3 -1.39 -13.01 14.72
C ASN A 3 -1.30 -11.97 15.85
N ASN A 4 -0.10 -11.44 16.11
CA ASN A 4 0.14 -10.39 17.11
C ASN A 4 -0.20 -9.01 16.52
N ALA A 5 -1.46 -8.79 16.19
CA ALA A 5 -1.94 -7.47 15.80
C ALA A 5 -2.11 -6.58 17.04
N VAL A 6 -1.35 -5.47 17.06
CA VAL A 6 -1.49 -4.24 17.88
C VAL A 6 -1.73 -4.46 19.40
N PRO A 7 -0.78 -4.09 20.29
CA PRO A 7 -1.04 -4.08 21.72
C PRO A 7 -2.04 -2.96 22.06
N SER A 8 -3.33 -3.29 22.06
CA SER A 8 -4.37 -2.43 22.64
C SER A 8 -4.18 -2.35 24.15
N GLN A 9 -3.92 -1.16 24.67
CA GLN A 9 -3.81 -0.91 26.11
C GLN A 9 -5.06 -1.41 26.85
N PRO A 10 -4.92 -1.97 28.06
CA PRO A 10 -6.07 -2.36 28.88
C PRO A 10 -6.88 -1.11 29.22
N ARG A 11 -8.09 -1.00 28.66
CA ARG A 11 -9.02 0.07 29.02
C ARG A 11 -9.30 -0.03 30.52
N THR A 12 -8.95 1.02 31.26
CA THR A 12 -9.33 1.19 32.66
C THR A 12 -10.84 1.10 32.78
N ALA A 13 -11.31 0.19 33.64
CA ALA A 13 -12.71 -0.09 33.91
C ALA A 13 -13.35 1.05 34.70
N ALA A 14 -13.59 2.19 34.04
CA ALA A 14 -14.39 3.27 34.59
C ALA A 14 -15.79 3.24 33.93
N GLY A 15 -16.75 2.65 34.64
CA GLY A 15 -18.19 2.91 34.45
C GLY A 15 -18.87 2.18 33.28
N ASN A 16 -19.01 0.86 33.34
CA ASN A 16 -19.79 0.08 32.36
C ASN A 16 -21.03 -0.60 32.97
N ALA A 17 -21.64 -0.01 33.99
CA ALA A 17 -22.81 -0.58 34.67
C ALA A 17 -24.16 -0.35 33.93
N GLY A 18 -24.16 0.26 32.74
CA GLY A 18 -25.40 0.76 32.12
C GLY A 18 -25.62 0.49 30.62
N ARG A 19 -24.75 -0.26 29.94
CA ARG A 19 -25.00 -0.64 28.54
C ARG A 19 -25.02 -2.17 28.43
N ARG A 20 -26.14 -2.79 28.81
CA ARG A 20 -26.45 -4.13 28.32
C ARG A 20 -26.69 -4.00 26.82
N CYS A 21 -25.81 -4.59 26.02
CA CYS A 21 -26.10 -4.80 24.61
C CYS A 21 -27.35 -5.68 24.56
N PRO A 22 -28.41 -5.27 23.83
CA PRO A 22 -29.54 -6.14 23.56
C PRO A 22 -29.07 -7.54 23.11
N ASP A 23 -29.72 -8.60 23.61
CA ASP A 23 -29.27 -9.99 23.40
C ASP A 23 -29.18 -10.38 21.91
N ASP A 24 -30.02 -9.78 21.09
CA ASP A 24 -30.02 -9.90 19.63
C ASP A 24 -28.77 -9.28 18.99
N LEU A 25 -28.33 -8.10 19.45
CA LEU A 25 -27.10 -7.46 18.99
C LEU A 25 -25.86 -8.22 19.47
N TRP A 26 -25.90 -8.80 20.67
CA TRP A 26 -24.84 -9.68 21.17
C TRP A 26 -24.71 -10.94 20.31
N ALA A 27 -25.84 -11.61 20.02
CA ALA A 27 -25.86 -12.77 19.15
C ALA A 27 -25.42 -12.45 17.70
N LEU A 28 -25.72 -11.25 17.20
CA LEU A 28 -25.23 -10.77 15.90
C LEU A 28 -23.70 -10.57 15.93
N GLY A 29 -23.17 -10.00 17.02
CA GLY A 29 -21.73 -9.83 17.24
C GLY A 29 -20.97 -11.16 17.21
N GLU A 30 -21.46 -12.16 17.94
CA GLU A 30 -20.88 -13.51 17.94
C GLU A 30 -20.87 -14.12 16.53
N LYS A 31 -21.96 -13.98 15.77
CA LYS A 31 -22.02 -14.45 14.37
C LYS A 31 -21.04 -13.70 13.47
N ALA A 32 -20.86 -12.39 13.66
CA ALA A 32 -19.91 -11.59 12.91
C ALA A 32 -18.46 -12.01 13.20
N VAL A 33 -18.11 -12.23 14.48
CA VAL A 33 -16.80 -12.73 14.90
C VAL A 33 -16.54 -14.13 14.31
N ALA A 34 -17.52 -15.04 14.40
CA ALA A 34 -17.40 -16.37 13.82
C ALA A 34 -17.16 -16.32 12.30
N ARG A 35 -17.86 -15.42 11.59
CA ARG A 35 -17.65 -15.21 10.15
C ARG A 35 -16.27 -14.65 9.84
N ALA A 36 -15.81 -13.65 10.58
CA ALA A 36 -14.49 -13.05 10.39
C ALA A 36 -13.37 -14.06 10.65
N ARG A 37 -13.49 -14.89 11.70
CA ARG A 37 -12.54 -15.99 11.98
C ARG A 37 -12.50 -16.99 10.84
N ARG A 38 -13.66 -17.45 10.36
CA ARG A 38 -13.73 -18.38 9.23
C ARG A 38 -13.04 -17.81 7.99
N TRP A 39 -13.28 -16.54 7.65
CA TRP A 39 -12.60 -15.89 6.52
C TRP A 39 -11.09 -15.79 6.72
N ALA A 40 -10.62 -15.50 7.93
CA ALA A 40 -9.19 -15.46 8.23
C ALA A 40 -8.55 -16.83 8.07
N ASP A 41 -9.22 -17.89 8.53
CA ASP A 41 -8.75 -19.28 8.43
C ASP A 41 -8.75 -19.76 6.97
N GLU A 42 -9.82 -19.51 6.21
CA GLU A 42 -9.91 -19.83 4.77
C GLU A 42 -8.84 -19.07 3.96
N SER A 43 -8.56 -17.81 4.31
CA SER A 43 -7.54 -17.01 3.62
C SER A 43 -6.12 -17.45 3.94
N ALA A 44 -5.89 -18.16 5.05
CA ALA A 44 -4.56 -18.60 5.46
C ALA A 44 -3.97 -19.65 4.52
N SER A 45 -4.81 -20.40 3.80
CA SER A 45 -4.40 -21.37 2.78
C SER A 45 -4.09 -20.75 1.41
N GLU A 46 -4.43 -19.47 1.20
CA GLU A 46 -4.20 -18.82 -0.09
C GLU A 46 -2.69 -18.52 -0.31
N PRO A 47 -2.18 -18.68 -1.54
CA PRO A 47 -0.79 -18.43 -1.83
C PRO A 47 -0.49 -16.93 -1.71
N VAL A 48 0.24 -16.56 -0.66
CA VAL A 48 0.69 -15.17 -0.48
C VAL A 48 1.86 -14.87 -1.43
N PRO A 49 1.76 -13.83 -2.29
CA PRO A 49 2.84 -13.40 -3.17
C PRO A 49 4.13 -13.09 -2.40
N ARG A 50 5.29 -13.34 -3.03
CA ARG A 50 6.59 -13.08 -2.42
C ARG A 50 6.77 -11.61 -2.01
N SER A 51 6.26 -10.68 -2.83
CA SER A 51 6.23 -9.24 -2.54
C SER A 51 5.48 -8.93 -1.26
N ALA A 52 4.29 -9.52 -1.07
CA ALA A 52 3.47 -9.33 0.12
C ALA A 52 4.16 -9.86 1.38
N LYS A 53 4.83 -11.03 1.30
CA LYS A 53 5.63 -11.56 2.42
C LYS A 53 6.82 -10.67 2.79
N LEU A 54 7.50 -10.10 1.80
CA LEU A 54 8.60 -9.17 2.03
C LEU A 54 8.12 -7.89 2.70
N LEU A 55 7.01 -7.32 2.21
CA LEU A 55 6.40 -6.13 2.79
C LEU A 55 5.91 -6.40 4.23
N SER A 56 5.25 -7.53 4.48
CA SER A 56 4.82 -7.88 5.84
C SER A 56 5.99 -8.03 6.80
N GLY A 57 7.13 -8.55 6.34
CA GLY A 57 8.36 -8.63 7.13
C GLY A 57 8.88 -7.24 7.52
N ILE A 58 8.93 -6.31 6.56
CA ILE A 58 9.35 -4.93 6.81
C ILE A 58 8.39 -4.23 7.79
N LEU A 59 7.07 -4.38 7.60
CA LEU A 59 6.05 -3.74 8.44
C LEU A 59 5.95 -4.33 9.85
N SER A 60 6.52 -5.50 10.10
CA SER A 60 6.55 -6.12 11.43
C SER A 60 7.53 -5.43 12.38
N ASP A 61 8.51 -4.68 11.83
CA ASP A 61 9.41 -3.83 12.60
C ASP A 61 8.82 -2.41 12.72
N PRO A 62 8.74 -1.82 13.93
CA PRO A 62 8.25 -0.44 14.11
C PRO A 62 8.99 0.62 13.28
N GLU A 63 10.30 0.47 13.11
CA GLU A 63 11.09 1.35 12.24
C GLU A 63 10.87 1.02 10.77
N GLY A 64 10.62 -0.24 10.43
CA GLY A 64 10.26 -0.65 9.07
C GLY A 64 8.90 -0.10 8.62
N LEU A 65 7.92 -0.02 9.52
CA LEU A 65 6.65 0.68 9.29
C LEU A 65 6.87 2.19 9.04
N THR A 66 7.69 2.83 9.89
CA THR A 66 8.02 4.26 9.75
C THR A 66 8.75 4.52 8.43
N PHE A 67 9.73 3.69 8.10
CA PHE A 67 10.47 3.75 6.83
C PHE A 67 9.53 3.61 5.64
N THR A 68 8.66 2.61 5.64
CA THR A 68 7.73 2.34 4.52
C THR A 68 6.78 3.52 4.31
N THR A 69 6.22 4.05 5.41
CA THR A 69 5.32 5.21 5.36
C THR A 69 6.01 6.44 4.76
N ARG A 70 7.20 6.79 5.27
CA ARG A 70 7.99 7.92 4.74
C ARG A 70 8.47 7.69 3.31
N PHE A 71 8.85 6.46 2.95
CA PHE A 71 9.22 6.15 1.58
C PHE A 71 8.07 6.40 0.61
N VAL A 72 6.85 5.98 0.95
CA VAL A 72 5.66 6.22 0.13
C VAL A 72 5.36 7.72 0.05
N ASP A 73 5.34 8.42 1.18
CA ASP A 73 4.97 9.84 1.22
C ASP A 73 6.03 10.77 0.61
N ASP A 74 7.31 10.49 0.83
CA ASP A 74 8.40 11.41 0.47
C ASP A 74 9.12 11.02 -0.83
N VAL A 75 9.06 9.75 -1.27
CA VAL A 75 9.76 9.27 -2.47
C VAL A 75 8.80 8.89 -3.59
N VAL A 76 7.70 8.22 -3.29
CA VAL A 76 6.75 7.73 -4.31
C VAL A 76 5.76 8.82 -4.70
N ARG A 77 5.15 9.51 -3.73
CA ARG A 77 4.10 10.51 -3.96
C ARG A 77 4.55 11.77 -4.73
N PRO A 78 5.72 12.38 -4.49
CA PRO A 78 6.04 13.67 -5.11
C PRO A 78 6.24 13.57 -6.63
N THR A 79 5.82 14.57 -7.42
CA THR A 79 6.09 14.54 -8.87
C THR A 79 7.56 14.88 -9.16
N ASP A 80 8.16 15.77 -8.36
CA ASP A 80 9.54 16.24 -8.50
C ASP A 80 10.55 15.16 -8.06
N LEU A 81 11.46 14.79 -8.98
CA LEU A 81 12.51 13.81 -8.76
C LEU A 81 13.64 14.32 -7.85
N ASP A 82 13.85 15.63 -7.77
CA ASP A 82 14.86 16.23 -6.91
C ASP A 82 14.46 16.15 -5.43
N VAL A 83 13.19 16.48 -5.15
CA VAL A 83 12.58 16.30 -3.81
C VAL A 83 12.68 14.83 -3.40
N ALA A 84 12.26 13.93 -4.28
CA ALA A 84 12.27 12.50 -4.00
C ALA A 84 13.67 11.91 -3.85
N SER A 85 14.65 12.39 -4.62
CA SER A 85 16.05 11.97 -4.45
C SER A 85 16.65 12.41 -3.12
N THR A 86 16.32 13.62 -2.66
CA THR A 86 16.75 14.15 -1.37
C THR A 86 16.14 13.35 -0.22
N ALA A 87 14.85 13.05 -0.32
CA ALA A 87 14.16 12.19 0.64
C ALA A 87 14.73 10.78 0.67
N LEU A 88 14.95 10.16 -0.51
CA LEU A 88 15.53 8.83 -0.63
C LEU A 88 16.93 8.77 0.00
N LYS A 89 17.76 9.80 -0.21
CA LYS A 89 19.07 9.89 0.42
C LYS A 89 18.97 9.93 1.95
N ARG A 90 18.06 10.73 2.51
CA ARG A 90 17.82 10.80 3.97
C ARG A 90 17.34 9.46 4.53
N LEU A 91 16.42 8.79 3.84
CA LEU A 91 15.92 7.48 4.22
C LEU A 91 17.01 6.41 4.17
N SER A 92 17.85 6.42 3.13
CA SER A 92 18.96 5.48 2.96
C SER A 92 20.07 5.63 4.01
N ALA A 93 20.14 6.79 4.67
CA ALA A 93 21.09 7.06 5.75
C ALA A 93 20.58 6.59 7.14
N GLY A 94 19.33 6.17 7.23
CA GLY A 94 18.73 5.59 8.43
C GLY A 94 19.09 4.11 8.61
N ARG A 95 18.53 3.49 9.66
CA ARG A 95 18.65 2.06 9.91
C ARG A 95 18.03 1.28 8.74
N THR A 96 18.70 0.24 8.24
CA THR A 96 18.20 -0.61 7.15
C THR A 96 18.18 -2.10 7.51
N ASP A 97 18.46 -2.43 8.77
CA ASP A 97 18.62 -3.80 9.26
C ASP A 97 17.31 -4.62 9.24
N PHE A 98 16.16 -3.93 9.18
CA PHE A 98 14.85 -4.54 8.99
C PHE A 98 14.57 -4.93 7.53
N LEU A 99 15.38 -4.43 6.58
CA LEU A 99 15.27 -4.82 5.20
C LEU A 99 15.95 -6.18 4.99
N PRO A 100 15.43 -7.05 4.13
CA PRO A 100 16.15 -8.22 3.66
C PRO A 100 17.57 -7.84 3.20
N PRO A 101 18.60 -8.67 3.44
CA PRO A 101 20.01 -8.30 3.21
C PRO A 101 20.31 -7.80 1.80
N ALA A 102 19.63 -8.36 0.80
CA ALA A 102 19.73 -7.92 -0.59
C ALA A 102 19.19 -6.49 -0.79
N LEU A 103 18.09 -6.12 -0.13
CA LEU A 103 17.50 -4.78 -0.18
C LEU A 103 18.31 -3.78 0.65
N ALA A 104 18.82 -4.18 1.81
CA ALA A 104 19.76 -3.37 2.60
C ALA A 104 21.03 -3.07 1.80
N GLY A 105 21.60 -4.07 1.13
CA GLY A 105 22.74 -3.91 0.23
C GLY A 105 22.44 -3.02 -0.96
N ALA A 106 21.28 -3.17 -1.60
CA ALA A 106 20.85 -2.30 -2.68
C ALA A 106 20.61 -0.84 -2.23
N MET A 107 20.12 -0.63 -1.01
CA MET A 107 19.99 0.71 -0.42
C MET A 107 21.36 1.33 -0.11
N GLY A 108 22.30 0.56 0.43
CA GLY A 108 23.68 1.01 0.66
C GLY A 108 24.42 1.36 -0.62
N LEU A 109 24.33 0.49 -1.64
CA LEU A 109 24.89 0.76 -2.98
C LEU A 109 24.16 1.91 -3.68
N GLY A 110 22.84 1.99 -3.51
CA GLY A 110 22.00 3.10 -3.96
C GLY A 110 22.39 4.43 -3.30
N SER A 111 22.88 4.43 -2.06
CA SER A 111 23.41 5.62 -1.40
C SER A 111 24.69 6.14 -2.06
N ALA A 112 25.58 5.25 -2.51
CA ALA A 112 26.75 5.62 -3.30
C ALA A 112 26.37 6.07 -4.72
N ALA A 113 25.52 5.30 -5.41
CA ALA A 113 25.06 5.60 -6.77
C ALA A 113 24.19 6.87 -6.84
N SER A 114 23.40 7.17 -5.81
CA SER A 114 22.57 8.39 -5.73
C SER A 114 23.40 9.66 -5.56
N ARG A 115 24.64 9.57 -5.09
CA ARG A 115 25.57 10.72 -5.11
C ARG A 115 26.00 11.08 -6.54
N LEU A 116 26.04 10.09 -7.44
CA LEU A 116 26.49 10.25 -8.82
C LEU A 116 25.31 10.53 -9.77
N ALA A 117 24.17 9.85 -9.58
CA ALA A 117 23.00 9.95 -10.44
C ALA A 117 21.68 9.88 -9.63
N PRO A 118 21.37 10.90 -8.81
CA PRO A 118 20.22 10.90 -7.88
C PRO A 118 18.89 10.70 -8.59
N ARG A 119 18.67 11.40 -9.72
CA ARG A 119 17.42 11.32 -10.48
C ARG A 119 17.17 9.92 -11.05
N THR A 120 18.21 9.29 -11.60
CA THR A 120 18.13 7.95 -12.21
C THR A 120 17.82 6.90 -11.17
N VAL A 121 18.50 6.94 -10.02
CA VAL A 121 18.27 6.00 -8.91
C VAL A 121 16.85 6.14 -8.39
N THR A 122 16.35 7.37 -8.18
CA THR A 122 14.97 7.62 -7.76
C THR A 122 13.95 7.11 -8.78
N ALA A 123 14.18 7.33 -10.07
CA ALA A 123 13.29 6.85 -11.13
C ALA A 123 13.22 5.31 -11.17
N VAL A 124 14.36 4.63 -11.02
CA VAL A 124 14.43 3.16 -10.96
C VAL A 124 13.75 2.63 -9.69
N ALA A 125 14.02 3.25 -8.53
CA ALA A 125 13.37 2.87 -7.26
C ALA A 125 11.84 3.00 -7.35
N ARG A 126 11.35 4.10 -7.94
CA ARG A 126 9.92 4.28 -8.20
C ARG A 126 9.36 3.22 -9.13
N ARG A 127 10.08 2.86 -10.19
CA ARG A 127 9.64 1.84 -11.14
C ARG A 127 9.52 0.47 -10.48
N VAL A 128 10.55 0.05 -9.75
CA VAL A 128 10.56 -1.24 -9.05
C VAL A 128 9.44 -1.29 -8.01
N PHE A 129 9.22 -0.22 -7.24
CA PHE A 129 8.09 -0.15 -6.32
C PHE A 129 6.74 -0.26 -7.05
N ARG A 130 6.60 0.42 -8.19
CA ARG A 130 5.39 0.34 -9.03
C ARG A 130 5.16 -1.04 -9.61
N GLU A 131 6.21 -1.79 -9.92
CA GLU A 131 6.10 -3.18 -10.37
C GLU A 131 5.71 -4.11 -9.20
N ILE A 132 6.21 -3.84 -7.98
CA ILE A 132 5.84 -4.59 -6.76
C ILE A 132 4.39 -4.33 -6.34
N VAL A 133 3.90 -3.10 -6.52
CA VAL A 133 2.51 -2.67 -6.21
C VAL A 133 1.61 -2.72 -7.46
N GLY A 134 2.15 -3.17 -8.60
CA GLY A 134 1.56 -3.00 -9.94
C GLY A 134 0.30 -3.80 -10.20
N ASP A 135 -0.05 -4.75 -9.33
CA ASP A 135 -1.37 -5.38 -9.34
C ASP A 135 -2.48 -4.40 -8.89
N LEU A 136 -2.12 -3.24 -8.30
CA LEU A 136 -3.05 -2.22 -7.82
C LEU A 136 -3.10 -0.94 -8.69
N VAL A 137 -2.10 -0.69 -9.54
CA VAL A 137 -2.00 0.54 -10.35
C VAL A 137 -1.72 0.19 -11.81
N VAL A 138 -2.75 0.30 -12.65
CA VAL A 138 -2.66 0.07 -14.09
C VAL A 138 -2.41 1.41 -14.79
N ASP A 139 -1.50 1.40 -15.77
CA ASP A 139 -1.26 2.54 -16.66
C ASP A 139 -2.56 2.90 -17.39
N ALA A 140 -3.00 4.16 -17.25
CA ALA A 140 -4.26 4.65 -17.82
C ALA A 140 -4.22 4.84 -19.35
N THR A 141 -3.06 4.65 -19.99
CA THR A 141 -2.96 4.68 -21.45
C THR A 141 -3.64 3.46 -22.11
N ASP A 142 -4.27 3.66 -23.26
CA ASP A 142 -5.00 2.61 -23.99
C ASP A 142 -4.15 1.36 -24.29
N LYS A 143 -2.83 1.55 -24.47
CA LYS A 143 -1.87 0.46 -24.71
C LYS A 143 -1.64 -0.42 -23.47
N GLY A 144 -1.82 0.10 -22.26
CA GLY A 144 -1.61 -0.62 -21.00
C GLY A 144 -2.91 -1.09 -20.34
N LEU A 145 -3.97 -0.29 -20.43
CA LEU A 145 -5.23 -0.48 -19.69
C LEU A 145 -6.02 -1.70 -20.19
N GLY A 146 -6.20 -1.83 -21.51
CA GLY A 146 -6.99 -2.92 -22.11
C GLY A 146 -6.47 -4.33 -21.75
N PRO A 147 -5.18 -4.64 -22.00
CA PRO A 147 -4.61 -5.94 -21.67
C PRO A 147 -4.62 -6.26 -20.17
N ALA A 148 -4.41 -5.25 -19.32
CA ALA A 148 -4.44 -5.43 -17.86
C ALA A 148 -5.85 -5.73 -17.35
N LEU A 149 -6.87 -5.00 -17.82
CA LEU A 149 -8.26 -5.28 -17.49
C LEU A 149 -8.72 -6.65 -17.97
N ALA A 150 -8.32 -7.06 -19.18
CA ALA A 150 -8.60 -8.39 -19.71
C ALA A 150 -7.96 -9.51 -18.86
N ARG A 151 -6.71 -9.33 -18.44
CA ARG A 151 -6.01 -10.26 -17.54
C ARG A 151 -6.72 -10.38 -16.19
N LEU A 152 -7.10 -9.25 -15.59
CA LEU A 152 -7.72 -9.20 -14.27
C LEU A 152 -9.16 -9.75 -14.27
N ARG A 153 -9.91 -9.58 -15.38
CA ARG A 153 -11.24 -10.16 -15.58
C ARG A 153 -11.23 -11.66 -15.87
N LYS A 154 -10.11 -12.22 -16.35
CA LYS A 154 -10.00 -13.65 -16.71
C LYS A 154 -10.26 -14.59 -15.52
N GLY A 155 -10.08 -14.11 -14.29
CA GLY A 155 -10.43 -14.85 -13.06
C GLY A 155 -11.90 -14.76 -12.64
N GLY A 156 -12.81 -14.21 -13.45
CA GLY A 156 -14.22 -14.01 -13.10
C GLY A 156 -14.46 -12.83 -12.15
N ASN A 157 -13.44 -12.03 -11.87
CA ASN A 157 -13.51 -10.91 -10.93
C ASN A 157 -14.27 -9.71 -11.51
N ARG A 158 -15.19 -9.14 -10.71
CA ARG A 158 -15.77 -7.82 -11.00
C ARG A 158 -14.78 -6.74 -10.57
N LEU A 159 -14.27 -5.97 -11.53
CA LEU A 159 -13.26 -4.94 -11.26
C LEU A 159 -13.93 -3.62 -10.88
N ASN A 160 -13.50 -3.04 -9.76
CA ASN A 160 -13.78 -1.65 -9.40
C ASN A 160 -12.54 -0.82 -9.74
N VAL A 161 -12.67 0.08 -10.72
CA VAL A 161 -11.54 0.86 -11.27
C VAL A 161 -11.67 2.30 -10.78
N ASN A 162 -10.61 2.83 -10.17
CA ASN A 162 -10.53 4.22 -9.75
C ASN A 162 -9.44 4.97 -10.52
N LEU A 163 -9.77 6.13 -11.09
CA LEU A 163 -8.80 6.99 -11.76
C LEU A 163 -7.96 7.76 -10.73
N LEU A 164 -6.71 7.36 -10.59
CA LEU A 164 -5.71 8.16 -9.88
C LEU A 164 -5.34 9.36 -10.74
N GLY A 165 -5.54 10.55 -10.20
CA GLY A 165 -5.09 11.79 -10.83
C GLY A 165 -4.81 12.83 -9.73
N GLU A 166 -4.31 13.97 -10.13
CA GLU A 166 -3.95 15.05 -9.21
C GLU A 166 -5.19 15.69 -8.56
N ALA A 167 -4.97 16.39 -7.45
CA ALA A 167 -6.03 17.12 -6.75
C ALA A 167 -6.65 18.16 -7.67
N VAL A 168 -7.98 18.23 -7.71
CA VAL A 168 -8.71 19.22 -8.50
C VAL A 168 -8.60 20.56 -7.78
N LEU A 169 -7.63 21.37 -8.18
CA LEU A 169 -7.39 22.72 -7.62
C LEU A 169 -8.03 23.83 -8.48
N GLY A 170 -9.12 23.53 -9.20
CA GLY A 170 -9.87 24.50 -9.98
C GLY A 170 -10.76 23.90 -11.05
N GLU A 171 -11.56 24.74 -11.72
CA GLU A 171 -12.56 24.30 -12.71
C GLU A 171 -11.97 23.63 -13.95
N LYS A 172 -10.78 24.06 -14.41
CA LYS A 172 -10.08 23.43 -15.54
C LYS A 172 -9.75 21.96 -15.27
N GLU A 173 -9.30 21.66 -14.05
CA GLU A 173 -8.95 20.31 -13.64
C GLU A 173 -10.20 19.44 -13.45
N ALA A 174 -11.31 20.05 -12.98
CA ALA A 174 -12.60 19.38 -12.84
C ALA A 174 -13.18 18.98 -14.20
N ALA A 175 -13.13 19.89 -15.20
CA ALA A 175 -13.57 19.62 -16.56
C ALA A 175 -12.73 18.51 -17.22
N ARG A 176 -11.41 18.50 -16.98
CA ARG A 176 -10.53 17.43 -17.47
C ARG A 176 -10.86 16.08 -16.84
N ARG A 177 -11.09 16.04 -15.53
CA ARG A 177 -11.52 14.83 -14.81
C ARG A 177 -12.85 14.30 -15.32
N LEU A 178 -13.84 15.18 -15.55
CA LEU A 178 -15.14 14.79 -16.09
C LEU A 178 -15.02 14.18 -17.50
N ALA A 179 -14.16 14.76 -18.35
CA ALA A 179 -13.90 14.24 -19.69
C ALA A 179 -13.22 12.86 -19.66
N GLU A 180 -12.24 12.66 -18.77
CA GLU A 180 -11.57 11.36 -18.60
C GLU A 180 -12.49 10.28 -18.03
N VAL A 181 -13.33 10.62 -17.03
CA VAL A 181 -14.32 9.68 -16.48
C VAL A 181 -15.36 9.31 -17.53
N SER A 182 -15.84 10.27 -18.31
CA SER A 182 -16.83 10.01 -19.38
C SER A 182 -16.28 9.07 -20.46
N ARG A 183 -14.97 9.14 -20.74
CA ARG A 183 -14.25 8.24 -21.65
C ARG A 183 -14.13 6.79 -21.16
N LEU A 184 -14.24 6.55 -19.86
CA LEU A 184 -14.19 5.18 -19.31
C LEU A 184 -15.55 4.47 -19.31
N VAL A 185 -16.64 5.23 -19.40
CA VAL A 185 -18.02 4.73 -19.32
C VAL A 185 -18.66 4.60 -20.71
N THR A 186 -18.06 5.21 -21.74
CA THR A 186 -18.46 5.09 -23.15
C THR A 186 -17.54 4.14 -23.88
#